data_AF-A0A537ALP8-F1
#
_entry.id   AF-A0A537ALP8-F1
#
_cell.length_a   1.000
_cell.length_b   1.000
_cell.length_c   1.000
_cell.angle_alpha   90.00
_cell.angle_beta   90.00
_cell.angle_gamma   90.00
#
_symmetry.space_group_name_H-M   'P 1'
#
loop_
_entity.id
_entity.type
_entity.pdbx_description
1 polymer ?
#
loop_
_entity_poly.entity_id
_entity_poly.type
_entity_poly.pdbx_seq_one_letter_code
_entity_poly.pdbx_strand_id
1 'polypeptide(L)'
;MSSFDPPSIKPGAAPDFTDSSGCAKWLQSLPLINVGPSHVRLLAQLDELNACNIAPAERLKILELLREPVSFVQKEHSKKFSSRPAPLTKPEREILHSVQALWDALSYGYQHCLKAVAGGASATSAALIGQRVLWCTGQKMVAYYQAYQDVSEREWKLLHSVYAFVEDRGVAGGEVAHPAHKGRQTTCTETYAQVLLIDLANPGK
;
A
#
# COMPACT_ATOMS: atom_id res chain seq x y z
N MET A 1 20.49 0.98 8.55
CA MET A 1 20.22 1.27 7.12
C MET A 1 18.76 0.98 6.88
N SER A 2 17.97 1.96 6.46
CA SER A 2 16.51 1.80 6.33
C SER A 2 16.18 0.81 5.22
N SER A 3 15.44 -0.27 5.52
CA SER A 3 15.21 -1.42 4.64
C SER A 3 14.17 -1.21 3.52
N PHE A 4 13.75 0.03 3.25
CA PHE A 4 12.76 0.32 2.19
C PHE A 4 13.48 0.51 0.87
N ASP A 5 13.35 -0.48 -0.01
CA ASP A 5 13.96 -0.48 -1.34
C ASP A 5 12.86 -0.52 -2.41
N PRO A 6 12.21 0.63 -2.70
CA PRO A 6 11.23 0.68 -3.77
C PRO A 6 11.90 0.47 -5.14
N PRO A 7 11.15 0.06 -6.18
CA PRO A 7 11.67 -0.15 -7.52
C PRO A 7 12.50 1.04 -8.04
N SER A 8 13.53 0.75 -8.83
CA SER A 8 14.35 1.81 -9.42
C SER A 8 13.57 2.61 -10.48
N ILE A 9 13.80 3.92 -10.52
CA ILE A 9 13.27 4.81 -11.56
C ILE A 9 13.88 4.44 -12.92
N LYS A 10 13.07 4.44 -13.98
CA LYS A 10 13.45 4.07 -15.35
C LYS A 10 13.11 5.22 -16.33
N PRO A 11 13.95 5.52 -17.33
CA PRO A 11 13.69 6.58 -18.30
C PRO A 11 12.46 6.36 -19.20
N GLY A 12 12.05 5.11 -19.42
CA GLY A 12 10.95 4.76 -20.33
C GLY A 12 9.57 4.68 -19.68
N ALA A 13 9.46 4.98 -18.37
CA ALA A 13 8.19 4.88 -17.66
C ALA A 13 7.23 6.01 -18.08
N ALA A 14 6.02 5.64 -18.49
CA ALA A 14 5.05 6.55 -19.08
C ALA A 14 3.64 6.30 -18.50
N PRO A 15 3.39 6.66 -17.23
CA PRO A 15 2.05 6.58 -16.66
C PRO A 15 1.11 7.55 -17.38
N ASP A 16 -0.19 7.24 -17.39
CA ASP A 16 -1.25 8.07 -17.99
C ASP A 16 -1.37 9.44 -17.29
N PHE A 17 -0.78 9.58 -16.11
CA PHE A 17 -0.72 10.81 -15.33
C PHE A 17 0.61 10.91 -14.55
N THR A 18 1.13 12.12 -14.44
CA THR A 18 2.34 12.45 -13.66
C THR A 18 2.09 13.51 -12.59
N ASP A 19 0.86 14.01 -12.51
CA ASP A 19 0.39 14.95 -11.48
C ASP A 19 -0.99 14.54 -10.94
N SER A 20 -1.35 15.14 -9.81
CA SER A 20 -2.60 14.89 -9.08
C SER A 20 -3.86 15.30 -9.86
N SER A 21 -3.78 16.30 -10.72
CA SER A 21 -4.91 16.75 -11.56
C SER A 21 -5.21 15.75 -12.67
N GLY A 22 -4.17 15.28 -13.36
CA GLY A 22 -4.23 14.20 -14.34
C GLY A 22 -4.73 12.91 -13.72
N CYS A 23 -4.24 12.56 -12.51
CA CYS A 23 -4.73 11.40 -11.77
C CYS A 23 -6.22 11.50 -11.47
N ALA A 24 -6.69 12.66 -10.99
CA ALA A 24 -8.11 12.88 -10.70
C ALA A 24 -8.99 12.74 -11.96
N LYS A 25 -8.54 13.26 -13.11
CA LYS A 25 -9.23 13.08 -14.40
C LYS A 25 -9.22 11.62 -14.85
N TRP A 26 -8.08 10.95 -14.75
CA TRP A 26 -7.95 9.54 -15.12
C TRP A 26 -8.88 8.64 -14.30
N LEU A 27 -9.03 8.91 -12.99
CA LEU A 27 -9.95 8.18 -12.12
C LEU A 27 -11.41 8.27 -12.56
N GLN A 28 -11.83 9.37 -13.20
CA GLN A 28 -13.18 9.49 -13.77
C GLN A 28 -13.41 8.51 -14.94
N SER A 29 -12.35 8.04 -15.59
CA SER A 29 -12.39 7.04 -16.67
C SER A 29 -12.34 5.58 -16.17
N LEU A 30 -12.23 5.37 -14.85
CA LEU A 30 -12.03 4.05 -14.26
C LEU A 30 -13.38 3.49 -13.73
N PRO A 31 -14.01 2.53 -14.43
CA PRO A 31 -15.30 1.99 -14.01
C PRO A 31 -15.12 0.97 -12.86
N LEU A 32 -15.08 1.46 -11.62
CA LEU A 32 -14.87 0.63 -10.41
C LEU A 32 -15.91 -0.49 -10.22
N ILE A 33 -17.08 -0.39 -10.86
CA ILE A 33 -18.06 -1.49 -10.92
C ILE A 33 -17.49 -2.77 -11.55
N ASN A 34 -16.52 -2.63 -12.46
CA ASN A 34 -15.80 -3.72 -13.09
C ASN A 34 -14.47 -3.97 -12.34
N VAL A 35 -14.57 -4.65 -11.19
CA VAL A 35 -13.46 -4.84 -10.24
C VAL A 35 -12.20 -5.44 -10.88
N GLY A 36 -12.34 -6.52 -11.66
CA GLY A 36 -11.20 -7.20 -12.28
C GLY A 36 -10.41 -6.30 -13.26
N PRO A 37 -11.06 -5.75 -14.30
CA PRO A 37 -10.41 -4.80 -15.21
C PRO A 37 -9.86 -3.55 -14.52
N SER A 38 -10.59 -3.00 -13.53
CA SER A 38 -10.13 -1.83 -12.78
C SER A 38 -8.87 -2.12 -11.97
N HIS A 39 -8.80 -3.31 -11.35
CA HIS A 39 -7.62 -3.76 -10.63
C HIS A 39 -6.39 -3.85 -11.55
N VAL A 40 -6.54 -4.44 -12.74
CA VAL A 40 -5.45 -4.53 -13.73
C VAL A 40 -4.97 -3.13 -14.15
N ARG A 41 -5.89 -2.21 -14.44
CA ARG A 41 -5.54 -0.83 -14.81
C ARG A 41 -4.85 -0.07 -13.67
N LEU A 42 -5.32 -0.21 -12.43
CA LEU A 42 -4.69 0.41 -11.26
C LEU A 42 -3.27 -0.10 -11.02
N LEU A 43 -3.07 -1.43 -11.10
CA LEU A 43 -1.75 -2.03 -10.94
C LEU A 43 -0.78 -1.53 -12.01
N ALA A 44 -1.18 -1.59 -13.29
CA ALA A 44 -0.35 -1.11 -14.39
C ALA A 44 0.07 0.36 -14.23
N GLN A 45 -0.86 1.23 -13.84
CA GLN A 45 -0.55 2.64 -13.63
C GLN A 45 0.35 2.88 -12.42
N LEU A 46 0.16 2.16 -11.32
CA LEU A 46 1.06 2.26 -10.16
C LEU A 46 2.46 1.75 -10.48
N ASP A 47 2.60 0.68 -11.27
CA ASP A 47 3.91 0.16 -11.69
C ASP A 47 4.66 1.17 -12.56
N GLU A 48 3.98 1.77 -13.55
CA GLU A 48 4.55 2.86 -14.37
C GLU A 48 4.89 4.09 -13.51
N LEU A 49 3.99 4.49 -12.60
CA LEU A 49 4.21 5.60 -11.68
C LEU A 49 5.44 5.37 -10.80
N ASN A 50 5.64 4.15 -10.29
CA ASN A 50 6.79 3.79 -9.44
C ASN A 50 8.11 3.81 -10.22
N ALA A 51 8.08 3.54 -11.53
CA ALA A 51 9.24 3.69 -12.38
C ALA A 51 9.45 5.13 -12.90
N CYS A 52 8.47 6.03 -12.76
CA CYS A 52 8.54 7.41 -13.28
C CYS A 52 9.24 8.38 -12.29
N ASN A 53 9.97 9.37 -12.79
CA ASN A 53 10.56 10.42 -11.95
C ASN A 53 9.53 11.50 -11.61
N ILE A 54 9.02 11.51 -10.38
CA ILE A 54 7.99 12.44 -9.90
C ILE A 54 8.46 13.04 -8.58
N ALA A 55 8.27 14.36 -8.42
CA ALA A 55 8.60 15.06 -7.20
C ALA A 55 7.86 14.41 -5.98
N PRO A 56 8.53 14.17 -4.84
CA PRO A 56 7.95 13.42 -3.72
C PRO A 56 6.60 13.96 -3.22
N ALA A 57 6.47 15.28 -3.14
CA ALA A 57 5.22 15.92 -2.73
C ALA A 57 4.07 15.67 -3.72
N GLU A 58 4.35 15.68 -5.03
CA GLU A 58 3.33 15.41 -6.04
C GLU A 58 2.96 13.93 -6.10
N ARG A 59 3.96 13.04 -5.98
CA ARG A 59 3.75 11.60 -5.82
C ARG A 59 2.84 11.30 -4.64
N LEU A 60 3.05 11.92 -3.48
CA LEU A 60 2.19 11.72 -2.32
C LEU A 60 0.73 12.12 -2.60
N LYS A 61 0.47 13.25 -3.27
CA LYS A 61 -0.89 13.67 -3.63
C LYS A 61 -1.56 12.65 -4.54
N ILE A 62 -0.85 12.16 -5.56
CA ILE A 62 -1.34 11.12 -6.47
C ILE A 62 -1.72 9.86 -5.69
N LEU A 63 -0.84 9.39 -4.80
CA LEU A 63 -1.10 8.17 -4.01
C LEU A 63 -2.30 8.34 -3.07
N GLU A 64 -2.48 9.51 -2.46
CA GLU A 64 -3.66 9.77 -1.64
C GLU A 64 -4.97 9.80 -2.46
N LEU A 65 -4.94 10.19 -3.74
CA LEU A 65 -6.09 10.06 -4.65
C LEU A 65 -6.38 8.60 -5.02
N LEU A 66 -5.33 7.81 -5.28
CA LEU A 66 -5.45 6.41 -5.67
C LEU A 66 -5.83 5.48 -4.52
N ARG A 67 -5.56 5.87 -3.27
CA ARG A 67 -5.76 5.03 -2.08
C ARG A 67 -7.18 4.49 -1.94
N GLU A 68 -8.21 5.33 -2.04
CA GLU A 68 -9.61 4.91 -1.87
C GLU A 68 -10.08 3.95 -3.01
N PRO A 69 -9.84 4.26 -4.31
CA PRO A 69 -10.07 3.33 -5.41
C PRO A 69 -9.35 1.98 -5.26
N VAL A 70 -8.06 2.00 -4.89
CA VAL A 70 -7.29 0.77 -4.65
C VAL A 70 -7.90 -0.05 -3.52
N SER A 71 -8.20 0.60 -2.40
CA SER A 71 -8.82 -0.07 -1.23
C SER A 71 -10.15 -0.73 -1.60
N PHE A 72 -10.97 -0.05 -2.40
CA PHE A 72 -12.25 -0.58 -2.87
C PHE A 72 -12.06 -1.84 -3.73
N VAL A 73 -11.23 -1.78 -4.77
CA VAL A 73 -11.03 -2.94 -5.66
C VAL A 73 -10.39 -4.10 -4.89
N GLN A 74 -9.46 -3.83 -3.98
CA GLN A 74 -8.81 -4.86 -3.16
C GLN A 74 -9.81 -5.58 -2.25
N LYS A 75 -10.71 -4.83 -1.60
CA LYS A 75 -11.76 -5.40 -0.75
C LYS A 75 -12.69 -6.30 -1.55
N GLU A 76 -13.13 -5.86 -2.73
CA GLU A 76 -14.01 -6.66 -3.58
C GLU A 76 -13.29 -7.86 -4.20
N HIS A 77 -12.02 -7.71 -4.58
CA HIS A 77 -11.26 -8.79 -5.19
C HIS A 77 -10.91 -9.89 -4.17
N SER A 78 -10.60 -9.52 -2.93
CA SER A 78 -10.23 -10.47 -1.86
C SER A 78 -11.35 -11.43 -1.48
N LYS A 79 -12.62 -11.03 -1.65
CA LYS A 79 -13.80 -11.90 -1.44
C LYS A 79 -13.76 -13.19 -2.26
N LYS A 80 -13.00 -13.21 -3.36
CA LYS A 80 -12.90 -14.40 -4.23
C LYS A 80 -12.09 -15.53 -3.60
N PHE A 81 -11.20 -15.24 -2.63
CA PHE A 81 -10.43 -16.25 -1.90
C PHE A 81 -10.72 -16.28 -0.39
N SER A 82 -11.16 -15.18 0.23
CA SER A 82 -11.24 -15.06 1.70
C SER A 82 -12.28 -15.96 2.39
N SER A 83 -13.21 -16.54 1.63
CA SER A 83 -14.25 -17.47 2.14
C SER A 83 -14.07 -18.89 1.59
N ARG A 84 -12.93 -19.17 0.95
CA ARG A 84 -12.67 -20.44 0.29
C ARG A 84 -11.95 -21.39 1.26
N PRO A 85 -12.30 -22.68 1.26
CA PRO A 85 -11.57 -23.66 2.05
C PRO A 85 -10.14 -23.80 1.50
N ALA A 86 -9.19 -24.04 2.41
CA ALA A 86 -7.83 -24.41 2.01
C ALA A 86 -7.78 -25.87 1.52
N PRO A 87 -6.90 -26.21 0.55
CA PRO A 87 -6.00 -25.30 -0.16
C PRO A 87 -6.73 -24.55 -1.30
N LEU A 88 -6.33 -23.30 -1.53
CA LEU A 88 -6.84 -22.51 -2.65
C LEU A 88 -6.57 -23.20 -3.99
N THR A 89 -7.52 -23.12 -4.91
CA THR A 89 -7.38 -23.57 -6.30
C THR A 89 -6.42 -22.67 -7.08
N LYS A 90 -5.98 -23.10 -8.27
CA LYS A 90 -5.07 -22.30 -9.11
C LYS A 90 -5.63 -20.89 -9.42
N PRO A 91 -6.90 -20.72 -9.85
CA PRO A 91 -7.45 -19.39 -10.10
C PRO A 91 -7.51 -18.50 -8.84
N GLU A 92 -7.82 -19.07 -7.68
CA GLU A 92 -7.86 -18.32 -6.41
C GLU A 92 -6.47 -17.84 -5.99
N ARG A 93 -5.43 -18.66 -6.20
CA ARG A 93 -4.04 -18.25 -5.97
C ARG A 93 -3.58 -17.14 -6.91
N GLU A 94 -3.99 -17.19 -8.18
CA GLU A 94 -3.70 -16.11 -9.14
C GLU A 94 -4.36 -14.79 -8.71
N ILE A 95 -5.58 -14.83 -8.19
CA ILE A 95 -6.28 -13.67 -7.63
C ILE A 95 -5.55 -13.14 -6.38
N LEU A 96 -5.13 -14.02 -5.46
CA LEU A 96 -4.34 -13.63 -4.30
C LEU A 96 -3.04 -12.94 -4.69
N HIS A 97 -2.28 -13.49 -5.64
CA HIS A 97 -1.05 -12.85 -6.14
C HIS A 97 -1.34 -11.48 -6.75
N SER A 98 -2.45 -11.33 -7.48
CA SER A 98 -2.87 -10.05 -8.04
C SER A 98 -3.15 -9.02 -6.94
N VAL A 99 -3.90 -9.41 -5.90
CA VAL A 99 -4.19 -8.57 -4.73
C VAL A 99 -2.90 -8.16 -4.01
N GLN A 100 -1.99 -9.11 -3.77
CA GLN A 100 -0.69 -8.83 -3.16
C GLN A 100 0.15 -7.85 -3.99
N ALA A 101 0.15 -7.99 -5.32
CA ALA A 101 0.89 -7.12 -6.24
C ALA A 101 0.39 -5.68 -6.19
N LEU A 102 -0.94 -5.46 -6.14
CA LEU A 102 -1.48 -4.10 -6.08
C LEU A 102 -1.25 -3.44 -4.71
N TRP A 103 -1.23 -4.20 -3.61
CA TRP A 103 -0.80 -3.65 -2.30
C TRP A 103 0.69 -3.28 -2.30
N ASP A 104 1.53 -4.10 -2.91
CA ASP A 104 2.95 -3.80 -3.10
C ASP A 104 3.15 -2.54 -3.93
N ALA A 105 2.48 -2.42 -5.08
CA ALA A 105 2.60 -1.27 -5.97
C ALA A 105 2.20 0.04 -5.27
N LEU A 106 1.12 0.04 -4.49
CA LEU A 106 0.74 1.21 -3.68
C LEU A 106 1.78 1.50 -2.59
N SER A 107 2.25 0.47 -1.88
CA SER A 107 3.26 0.59 -0.82
C SER A 107 4.58 1.16 -1.36
N TYR A 108 5.06 0.70 -2.52
CA TYR A 108 6.26 1.19 -3.16
C TYR A 108 6.19 2.69 -3.48
N GLY A 109 5.03 3.17 -3.93
CA GLY A 109 4.81 4.59 -4.14
C GLY A 109 5.08 5.41 -2.88
N TYR A 110 4.54 4.96 -1.73
CA TYR A 110 4.80 5.62 -0.45
C TYR A 110 6.25 5.44 0.02
N GLN A 111 6.89 4.30 -0.26
CA GLN A 111 8.30 4.06 0.07
C GLN A 111 9.24 4.99 -0.71
N HIS A 112 8.92 5.37 -1.96
CA HIS A 112 9.65 6.43 -2.66
C HIS A 112 9.60 7.76 -1.90
N CYS A 113 8.42 8.14 -1.40
CA CYS A 113 8.27 9.33 -0.57
C CYS A 113 9.04 9.21 0.76
N LEU A 114 9.03 8.02 1.37
CA LEU A 114 9.76 7.74 2.61
C LEU A 114 11.27 7.86 2.43
N LYS A 115 11.81 7.36 1.30
CA LYS A 115 13.23 7.52 0.92
C LYS A 115 13.62 8.98 0.72
N ALA A 116 12.73 9.79 0.13
CA ALA A 116 12.95 11.23 -0.01
C ALA A 116 12.99 11.95 1.35
N VAL A 117 12.06 11.61 2.26
CA VAL A 117 12.07 12.12 3.64
C VAL A 117 13.32 11.68 4.40
N ALA A 118 13.78 10.44 4.18
CA ALA A 118 15.02 9.94 4.75
C ALA A 118 16.25 10.75 4.29
N GLY A 119 16.23 11.22 3.04
CA GLY A 119 17.24 12.10 2.45
C GLY A 119 17.09 13.59 2.77
N GLY A 120 16.16 13.98 3.67
CA GLY A 120 16.02 15.36 4.16
C GLY A 120 14.92 16.20 3.48
N ALA A 121 14.04 15.60 2.68
CA ALA A 121 12.89 16.33 2.12
C ALA A 121 11.90 16.76 3.23
N SER A 122 11.89 18.05 3.57
CA SER A 122 11.10 18.60 4.70
C SER A 122 9.62 18.82 4.40
N ALA A 123 9.20 18.86 3.13
CA ALA A 123 7.83 19.23 2.75
C ALA A 123 6.81 18.09 2.90
N THR A 124 7.23 16.89 3.30
CA THR A 124 6.37 15.70 3.31
C THR A 124 6.30 15.10 4.72
N SER A 125 5.07 14.89 5.24
CA SER A 125 4.86 14.38 6.59
C SER A 125 5.35 12.93 6.72
N ALA A 126 6.44 12.74 7.47
CA ALA A 126 7.00 11.43 7.79
C ALA A 126 6.00 10.51 8.51
N ALA A 127 5.17 11.09 9.41
CA ALA A 127 4.12 10.36 10.11
C ALA A 127 3.08 9.81 9.12
N LEU A 128 2.60 10.64 8.19
CA LEU A 128 1.63 10.22 7.19
C LEU A 128 2.20 9.12 6.29
N ILE A 129 3.38 9.33 5.71
CA ILE A 129 3.98 8.35 4.80
C ILE A 129 4.23 7.02 5.52
N GLY A 130 4.86 7.07 6.71
CA GLY A 130 5.14 5.88 7.49
C GLY A 130 3.87 5.11 7.84
N GLN A 131 2.82 5.82 8.25
CA GLN A 131 1.50 5.22 8.51
C GLN A 131 0.94 4.55 7.25
N ARG A 132 1.04 5.19 6.08
CA ARG A 132 0.56 4.61 4.81
C ARG A 132 1.32 3.36 4.40
N VAL A 133 2.64 3.33 4.56
CA VAL A 133 3.44 2.11 4.26
C VAL A 133 3.06 0.99 5.24
N LEU A 134 3.02 1.25 6.55
CA LEU A 134 2.60 0.28 7.57
C LEU A 134 1.21 -0.28 7.27
N TRP A 135 0.27 0.60 6.88
CA TRP A 135 -1.08 0.20 6.55
C TRP A 135 -1.13 -0.68 5.30
N CYS A 136 -0.45 -0.31 4.20
CA CYS A 136 -0.41 -1.14 2.99
C CYS A 136 0.21 -2.52 3.28
N THR A 137 1.30 -2.58 4.04
CA THR A 137 1.92 -3.83 4.47
C THR A 137 0.97 -4.66 5.33
N GLY A 138 0.30 -4.05 6.30
CA GLY A 138 -0.72 -4.72 7.12
C GLY A 138 -1.88 -5.29 6.30
N GLN A 139 -2.39 -4.53 5.33
CA GLN A 139 -3.45 -5.00 4.43
C GLN A 139 -3.01 -6.19 3.58
N LYS A 140 -1.76 -6.20 3.11
CA LYS A 140 -1.18 -7.35 2.41
C LYS A 140 -1.07 -8.57 3.32
N MET A 141 -0.65 -8.39 4.57
CA MET A 141 -0.58 -9.47 5.57
C MET A 141 -1.96 -10.04 5.89
N VAL A 142 -2.99 -9.20 5.99
CA VAL A 142 -4.39 -9.66 6.12
C VAL A 142 -4.80 -10.55 4.94
N ALA A 143 -4.38 -10.23 3.71
CA ALA A 143 -4.67 -11.07 2.55
C ALA A 143 -4.00 -12.46 2.63
N TYR A 144 -2.78 -12.56 3.19
CA TYR A 144 -2.14 -13.86 3.49
C TYR A 144 -2.98 -14.68 4.48
N TYR A 145 -3.40 -14.07 5.59
CA TYR A 145 -4.19 -14.77 6.60
C TYR A 145 -5.56 -15.23 6.07
N GLN A 146 -6.25 -14.38 5.30
CA GLN A 146 -7.51 -14.73 4.64
C GLN A 146 -7.37 -15.88 3.63
N ALA A 147 -6.16 -16.13 3.15
CA ALA A 147 -5.84 -17.21 2.23
C ALA A 147 -5.24 -18.46 2.93
N TYR A 148 -5.20 -18.48 4.27
CA TYR A 148 -4.56 -19.54 5.06
C TYR A 148 -3.08 -19.75 4.67
N GLN A 149 -2.38 -18.66 4.37
CA GLN A 149 -0.96 -18.66 4.02
C GLN A 149 -0.12 -17.98 5.09
N ASP A 150 1.10 -18.50 5.30
CA ASP A 150 2.08 -17.84 6.15
C ASP A 150 2.57 -16.54 5.50
N VAL A 151 2.72 -15.49 6.31
CA VAL A 151 3.28 -14.22 5.87
C VAL A 151 4.78 -14.38 5.63
N SER A 152 5.26 -13.95 4.46
CA SER A 152 6.69 -13.99 4.15
C SER A 152 7.52 -13.09 5.07
N GLU A 153 8.77 -13.49 5.35
CA GLU A 153 9.73 -12.72 6.15
C GLU A 153 9.95 -11.30 5.61
N ARG A 154 9.81 -11.11 4.29
CA ARG A 154 9.93 -9.81 3.63
C ARG A 154 8.94 -8.78 4.19
N GLU A 155 7.69 -9.17 4.43
CA GLU A 155 6.66 -8.24 4.90
C GLU A 155 6.93 -7.82 6.34
N TRP A 156 7.35 -8.76 7.19
CA TRP A 156 7.76 -8.48 8.57
C TRP A 156 8.95 -7.53 8.62
N LYS A 157 9.99 -7.78 7.83
CA LYS A 157 11.16 -6.89 7.73
C LYS A 157 10.76 -5.48 7.32
N LEU A 158 9.89 -5.35 6.32
CA LEU A 158 9.37 -4.05 5.88
C LEU A 158 8.60 -3.36 7.02
N LEU A 159 7.65 -4.05 7.64
CA LEU A 159 6.82 -3.53 8.73
C LEU A 159 7.68 -3.00 9.89
N HIS A 160 8.58 -3.83 10.42
CA HIS A 160 9.45 -3.46 11.54
C HIS A 160 10.40 -2.33 11.17
N SER A 161 10.96 -2.35 9.97
CA SER A 161 11.86 -1.30 9.52
C SER A 161 11.14 0.05 9.44
N VAL A 162 9.90 0.09 8.93
CA VAL A 162 9.13 1.34 8.80
C VAL A 162 8.80 1.87 10.18
N TYR A 163 8.39 0.99 11.08
CA TYR A 163 8.08 1.38 12.44
C TYR A 163 9.30 1.96 13.16
N ALA A 164 10.45 1.27 13.11
CA ALA A 164 11.70 1.78 13.67
C ALA A 164 12.08 3.15 13.08
N PHE A 165 11.91 3.35 11.77
CA PHE A 165 12.20 4.63 11.12
C PHE A 165 11.34 5.81 11.62
N VAL A 166 10.06 5.57 11.92
CA VAL A 166 9.17 6.62 12.44
C VAL A 166 9.35 6.83 13.93
N GLU A 167 9.72 5.80 14.68
CA GLU A 167 10.12 5.91 16.09
C GLU A 167 11.41 6.72 16.24
N ASP A 168 12.45 6.41 15.46
CA ASP A 168 13.73 7.14 15.46
C ASP A 168 13.56 8.63 15.13
N ARG A 169 12.51 8.99 14.38
CA ARG A 169 12.16 10.37 14.05
C ARG A 169 11.26 11.05 15.07
N GLY A 170 10.79 10.33 16.09
CA GLY A 170 9.84 10.84 17.07
C GLY A 170 8.46 11.14 16.51
N VAL A 171 8.07 10.53 15.39
CA VAL A 171 6.79 10.79 14.70
C VAL A 171 5.81 9.62 14.76
N ALA A 172 6.17 8.51 15.41
CA ALA A 172 5.34 7.30 15.48
C ALA A 172 3.95 7.54 16.11
N GLY A 173 3.86 8.45 17.09
CA GLY A 173 2.62 8.86 17.74
C GLY A 173 1.90 10.05 17.09
N GLY A 174 2.39 10.56 15.96
CA GLY A 174 1.74 11.68 15.26
C GLY A 174 0.40 11.26 14.66
N GLU A 175 -0.67 11.99 14.99
CA GLU A 175 -2.01 11.73 14.45
C GLU A 175 -2.11 12.05 12.96
N VAL A 176 -2.68 11.13 12.21
CA VAL A 176 -2.99 11.28 10.79
C VAL A 176 -4.35 10.68 10.48
N ALA A 177 -5.02 11.19 9.44
CA ALA A 177 -6.32 10.67 9.05
C ALA A 177 -6.26 9.18 8.71
N HIS A 178 -7.18 8.40 9.27
CA HIS A 178 -7.25 6.95 9.08
C HIS A 178 -7.48 6.62 7.60
N PRO A 179 -6.70 5.72 6.99
CA PRO A 179 -6.72 5.44 5.54
C PRO A 179 -8.00 4.74 5.03
N ALA A 180 -8.96 4.43 5.92
CA ALA A 180 -10.16 3.66 5.59
C ALA A 180 -11.42 4.14 6.33
N HIS A 181 -11.27 5.01 7.34
CA HIS A 181 -12.38 5.48 8.19
C HIS A 181 -12.37 7.00 8.20
N LYS A 182 -13.21 7.62 7.35
CA LYS A 182 -13.32 9.08 7.23
C LYS A 182 -13.69 9.68 8.59
N GLY A 183 -13.00 10.74 8.99
CA GLY A 183 -13.21 11.43 10.27
C GLY A 183 -12.51 10.80 11.48
N ARG A 184 -11.90 9.62 11.35
CA ARG A 184 -11.09 9.00 12.40
C ARG A 184 -9.61 9.33 12.22
N GLN A 185 -8.89 9.55 13.32
CA GLN A 185 -7.44 9.65 13.34
C GLN A 185 -6.81 8.30 13.67
N THR A 186 -5.55 8.13 13.31
CA THR A 186 -4.71 7.02 13.74
C THR A 186 -3.24 7.43 13.81
N THR A 187 -2.39 6.56 14.35
CA THR A 187 -0.94 6.76 14.42
C THR A 187 -0.19 5.59 13.78
N CYS A 188 1.13 5.74 13.58
CA CYS A 188 1.96 4.63 13.16
C CYS A 188 1.99 3.52 14.22
N THR A 189 2.05 3.89 15.50
CA THR A 189 2.02 2.94 16.64
C THR A 189 0.75 2.12 16.66
N GLU A 190 -0.42 2.74 16.50
CA GLU A 190 -1.69 2.01 16.43
C GLU A 190 -1.74 1.05 15.24
N THR A 191 -1.34 1.54 14.06
CA THR A 191 -1.35 0.72 12.83
C THR A 191 -0.40 -0.48 12.96
N TYR A 192 0.80 -0.27 13.51
CA TYR A 192 1.78 -1.32 13.76
C TYR A 192 1.28 -2.35 14.78
N ALA A 193 0.76 -1.89 15.92
CA ALA A 193 0.21 -2.75 16.97
C ALA A 193 -0.97 -3.58 16.45
N GLN A 194 -1.84 -3.00 15.62
CA GLN A 194 -2.95 -3.73 15.00
C GLN A 194 -2.45 -4.93 14.18
N VAL A 195 -1.38 -4.77 13.39
CA VAL A 195 -0.83 -5.87 12.59
C VAL A 195 -0.28 -6.99 13.49
N LEU A 196 0.43 -6.64 14.57
CA LEU A 196 0.92 -7.62 15.55
C LEU A 196 -0.21 -8.37 16.26
N LEU A 197 -1.28 -7.65 16.63
CA LEU A 197 -2.44 -8.26 17.28
C LEU A 197 -3.20 -9.20 16.35
N ILE A 198 -3.28 -8.89 15.06
CA ILE A 198 -3.88 -9.78 14.05
C ILE A 198 -3.06 -11.06 13.91
N ASP A 199 -1.73 -10.95 13.82
CA ASP A 199 -0.86 -12.13 13.76
C ASP A 199 -0.98 -13.00 15.02
N LEU A 200 -0.96 -12.37 16.20
CA LEU A 200 -1.11 -13.06 17.48
C LEU A 200 -2.47 -13.77 17.62
N ALA A 201 -3.54 -13.18 17.09
CA ALA A 201 -4.86 -13.81 17.05
C ALA A 201 -4.90 -15.06 16.15
N ASN A 202 -3.87 -15.26 15.31
CA ASN A 202 -3.67 -16.43 14.47
C ASN A 202 -4.91 -16.84 13.63
N PRO A 203 -5.54 -15.92 12.87
CA PRO A 203 -6.82 -16.18 12.21
C PRO A 203 -6.76 -17.22 11.07
N GLY A 204 -5.56 -17.65 10.67
CA GLY A 204 -5.34 -18.62 9.58
C GLY A 204 -4.94 -20.02 10.04
N LYS A 205 -4.89 -20.31 11.34
CA LYS A 205 -4.64 -21.65 11.88
C LYS A 205 -5.77 -22.12 12.79
#